data_AF-A0A847FFB9-F1
#
_entry.id   AF-A0A847FFB9-F1
#
_cell.length_a   1.000
_cell.length_b   1.000
_cell.length_c   1.000
_cell.angle_alpha   90.00
_cell.angle_beta   90.00
_cell.angle_gamma   90.00
#
_symmetry.space_group_name_H-M   'P 1'
#
loop_
_entity.id
_entity.type
_entity.pdbx_description
1 polymer ?
#
loop_
_entity_poly.entity_id
_entity_poly.type
_entity_poly.pdbx_seq_one_letter_code
_entity_poly.pdbx_strand_id
1 'polypeptide(L)' 'MAKKYVYSFGGGKADGNESMKNLLGGKGANLAEMAGHKDLRLPVPPGFTLT' A
#
# COMPACT_ATOMS: atom_id res chain seq x y z
N MET A 1 5.13 20.74 -4.48
CA MET A 1 4.12 19.67 -4.63
C MET A 1 3.27 19.62 -3.38
N ALA A 2 1.97 19.35 -3.49
CA ALA A 2 1.12 19.11 -2.32
C ALA A 2 1.51 17.79 -1.64
N LYS A 3 1.47 17.75 -0.30
CA LYS A 3 1.80 16.54 0.47
C LYS A 3 0.69 15.49 0.27
N LYS A 4 1.08 14.25 -0.01
CA LYS A 4 0.17 13.09 -0.13
C LYS A 4 -0.06 12.47 1.25
N TYR A 5 -1.32 12.35 1.64
CA TYR A 5 -1.75 11.82 2.95
C TYR A 5 -2.49 10.48 2.86
N VAL A 6 -2.94 10.09 1.67
CA VAL A 6 -3.75 8.87 1.45
C VAL A 6 -3.02 7.96 0.47
N TYR A 7 -2.82 6.71 0.87
CA TYR A 7 -2.15 5.69 0.05
C TYR A 7 -3.08 4.50 -0.14
N SER A 8 -3.61 4.33 -1.35
CA SER A 8 -4.56 3.27 -1.68
C SER A 8 -3.87 1.93 -1.94
N PHE A 9 -4.56 0.84 -1.67
CA PHE A 9 -4.16 -0.52 -2.04
C PHE A 9 -5.39 -1.36 -2.45
N GLY A 10 -5.20 -2.33 -3.33
CA GLY A 10 -6.24 -3.25 -3.79
C GLY A 10 -6.35 -3.32 -5.32
N GLY A 11 -7.11 -4.29 -5.82
CA GLY A 11 -7.34 -4.44 -7.26
C GLY A 11 -6.05 -4.65 -8.09
N GLY A 12 -5.05 -5.30 -7.49
CA GLY A 12 -3.76 -5.57 -8.14
C GLY A 12 -2.81 -4.35 -8.20
N LYS A 13 -3.11 -3.27 -7.47
CA LYS A 13 -2.31 -2.04 -7.44
C LYS A 13 -2.18 -1.50 -6.01
N ALA A 14 -1.13 -0.72 -5.77
CA ALA A 14 -0.95 0.02 -4.54
C ALA A 14 -0.13 1.31 -4.77
N ASP A 15 -0.41 2.33 -3.95
CA ASP A 15 0.33 3.59 -3.89
C ASP A 15 1.64 3.47 -3.09
N GLY A 16 1.86 2.35 -2.41
CA GLY A 16 3.05 2.07 -1.62
C GLY A 16 3.51 0.62 -1.72
N ASN A 17 4.50 0.27 -0.91
CA ASN A 17 5.12 -1.06 -0.89
C ASN A 17 5.77 -1.35 0.48
N GLU A 18 6.41 -2.51 0.63
CA GLU A 18 7.05 -2.92 1.88
C GLU A 18 8.19 -2.01 2.36
N SER A 19 8.81 -1.23 1.46
CA SER A 19 9.91 -0.31 1.82
C SER A 19 9.42 0.94 2.56
N MET A 20 8.12 1.26 2.47
CA MET A 20 7.52 2.47 3.02
C MET A 20 7.07 2.33 4.49
N LYS A 21 7.67 1.43 5.27
CA LYS A 21 7.31 1.17 6.68
C LYS A 21 7.34 2.41 7.57
N ASN A 22 8.28 3.33 7.35
CA ASN A 22 8.37 4.57 8.13
C ASN A 22 7.21 5.54 7.84
N LEU A 23 6.58 5.42 6.67
CA LEU A 23 5.50 6.30 6.24
C LEU A 23 4.12 5.67 6.45
N LEU A 24 3.96 4.39 6.08
CA LEU A 24 2.69 3.64 6.10
C LEU A 24 2.51 2.79 7.37
N GLY A 25 3.54 2.71 8.22
CA GLY A 25 3.62 1.70 9.28
C GLY A 25 3.82 0.28 8.72
N GLY A 26 4.11 -0.68 9.61
CA GLY A 26 4.35 -2.07 9.21
C GLY A 26 3.15 -2.74 8.53
N LYS A 27 1.93 -2.46 9.01
CA LYS A 27 0.70 -3.03 8.46
C LYS A 27 0.35 -2.44 7.09
N GLY A 28 0.37 -1.12 6.96
CA GLY A 28 0.05 -0.44 5.70
C GLY A 28 1.04 -0.80 4.59
N ALA A 29 2.33 -0.85 4.90
CA ALA A 29 3.37 -1.27 3.97
C ALA A 29 3.17 -2.71 3.47
N ASN A 30 2.87 -3.66 4.37
CA ASN A 30 2.63 -5.05 3.99
C ASN A 30 1.32 -5.22 3.19
N LEU A 31 0.24 -4.49 3.52
CA LEU A 31 -1.01 -4.53 2.76
C LEU A 31 -0.82 -4.01 1.33
N ALA A 32 -0.05 -2.93 1.18
CA ALA A 32 0.30 -2.38 -0.13
C ALA A 32 1.16 -3.36 -0.95
N GLU A 33 2.14 -4.00 -0.30
CA GLU A 33 2.98 -5.03 -0.92
C GLU A 33 2.16 -6.21 -1.44
N MET A 34 1.32 -6.80 -0.58
CA MET A 34 0.46 -7.93 -0.95
C MET A 34 -0.48 -7.59 -2.10
N ALA A 35 -1.05 -6.38 -2.12
CA ALA A 35 -2.02 -5.96 -3.12
C ALA A 35 -1.38 -5.55 -4.47
N GLY A 36 -0.21 -4.90 -4.45
CA GLY A 36 0.38 -4.22 -5.60
C GLY A 36 1.66 -4.84 -6.18
N HIS A 37 2.37 -5.70 -5.42
CA HIS A 37 3.61 -6.31 -5.91
C HIS A 37 3.35 -7.24 -7.08
N LYS A 38 4.21 -7.19 -8.12
CA LYS A 38 4.02 -7.91 -9.38
C LYS A 38 3.96 -9.42 -9.21
N ASP A 39 4.73 -9.96 -8.27
CA ASP A 39 4.85 -11.40 -8.03
C ASP A 39 3.83 -11.92 -7.01
N LEU A 40 3.22 -11.03 -6.19
CA LEU A 40 2.25 -11.44 -5.16
C LEU A 40 0.81 -11.27 -5.64
N ARG A 41 0.41 -10.03 -5.99
CA ARG A 41 -0.96 -9.64 -6.41
C ARG A 41 -2.07 -10.40 -5.69
N LEU A 42 -1.94 -10.55 -4.38
CA LEU A 42 -2.91 -11.28 -3.57
C LEU A 42 -4.26 -10.57 -3.61
N PRO A 43 -5.39 -11.30 -3.49
CA PRO A 43 -6.72 -10.72 -3.47
C PRO A 43 -7.00 -10.02 -2.13
N VAL A 44 -6.31 -8.92 -1.88
CA VAL A 44 -6.51 -8.05 -0.72
C VAL A 44 -7.72 -7.15 -1.01
N PRO A 45 -8.73 -7.10 -0.12
CA PRO A 45 -9.84 -6.16 -0.22
C PRO A 45 -9.33 -4.71 -0.35
N PRO A 46 -9.90 -3.89 -1.26
CA PRO A 46 -9.46 -2.51 -1.43
C PRO A 46 -9.55 -1.68 -0.14
N GLY A 47 -8.57 -0.80 0.05
CA GLY A 47 -8.48 0.08 1.21
C GLY A 47 -7.42 1.17 1.04
N PHE A 48 -7.13 1.88 2.13
CA PHE A 48 -6.11 2.93 2.14
C PHE A 48 -5.41 3.05 3.50
N THR A 49 -4.23 3.67 3.49
CA THR A 49 -3.45 4.06 4.68
C THR A 49 -3.35 5.58 4.75
N LEU A 50 -3.53 6.14 5.96
CA LEU A 50 -3.33 7.57 6.27
C LEU A 50 -1.95 7.80 6.90
N THR A 51 -1.27 8.89 6.54
CA THR A 51 0.12 9.20 6.94
C THR A 51 0.29 10.62 7.43
#